data_AF-A0A925UML5-F1
#
_entry.id   AF-A0A925UML5-F1
#
_cell.length_a   1.000
_cell.length_b   1.000
_cell.length_c   1.000
_cell.angle_alpha   90.00
_cell.angle_beta   90.00
_cell.angle_gamma   90.00
#
_symmetry.space_group_name_H-M   'P 1'
#
loop_
_entity.id
_entity.type
_entity.pdbx_description
1 polymer ?
#
loop_
_entity_poly.entity_id
_entity_poly.type
_entity_poly.pdbx_seq_one_letter_code
_entity_poly.pdbx_strand_id
1 'polypeptide(L)' 'MNIITFLQGFSNPILDKSFTTITMMGEETFFILFIALIFWCINKRVGYKLGFAVLSGSIL' A
#
# COMPACT_ATOMS: atom_id res chain seq x y z
N MET A 1 -0.08 30.46 8.19
CA MET A 1 -1.07 29.62 8.90
C MET A 1 -2.34 29.46 8.06
N ASN A 2 -2.28 28.93 6.83
CA ASN A 2 -3.53 28.77 6.06
C ASN A 2 -3.54 27.72 4.94
N ILE A 3 -2.41 27.03 4.67
CA ILE A 3 -2.32 26.01 3.61
C ILE A 3 -3.04 24.72 4.03
N ILE A 4 -2.86 24.34 5.30
CA ILE A 4 -3.54 23.20 5.94
C ILE A 4 -5.06 23.38 5.95
N THR A 5 -5.58 24.56 6.33
CA THR A 5 -7.02 24.86 6.35
C THR A 5 -7.63 25.00 4.95
N PHE A 6 -6.87 25.49 3.97
CA PHE A 6 -7.31 25.54 2.57
C PHE A 6 -7.41 24.14 1.94
N LEU A 7 -6.45 23.26 2.23
CA LEU A 7 -6.48 21.87 1.80
C LEU A 7 -7.60 21.08 2.52
N GLN A 8 -7.84 21.36 3.81
CA GLN A 8 -8.98 20.82 4.56
C GLN A 8 -10.34 21.28 4.02
N GLY A 9 -10.42 22.49 3.45
CA GLY A 9 -11.63 22.96 2.75
C GLY A 9 -11.88 22.26 1.42
N PHE A 10 -10.83 21.72 0.79
CA PHE A 10 -10.89 20.92 -0.44
C PHE A 10 -11.00 19.41 -0.15
N SER A 11 -10.74 18.98 1.09
CA SER A 11 -10.99 17.63 1.60
C SER A 11 -12.49 17.34 1.60
N ASN A 12 -12.99 16.94 0.43
CA ASN A 12 -14.26 16.26 0.33
C ASN A 12 -14.13 14.96 1.16
N PRO A 13 -15.05 14.65 2.10
CA PRO A 13 -14.98 13.43 2.92
C PRO A 13 -14.88 12.14 2.08
N ILE A 14 -15.24 12.20 0.80
CA ILE A 14 -15.06 11.13 -0.19
C ILE A 14 -13.59 10.98 -0.61
N LEU A 15 -12.90 12.11 -0.88
CA LEU A 15 -11.49 12.11 -1.28
C LEU A 15 -10.61 11.68 -0.11
N ASP A 16 -10.88 12.20 1.09
CA ASP A 16 -10.13 11.85 2.31
C ASP A 16 -10.20 10.33 2.59
N LYS A 17 -11.39 9.74 2.39
CA LYS A 17 -11.60 8.30 2.53
C LYS A 17 -10.91 7.51 1.44
N SER A 18 -10.90 8.00 0.20
CA SER A 18 -10.16 7.36 -0.90
C SER A 18 -8.66 7.33 -0.65
N PHE A 19 -8.07 8.45 -0.22
CA PHE A 19 -6.65 8.51 0.15
C PHE A 19 -6.35 7.65 1.36
N THR A 20 -7.23 7.62 2.37
CA THR A 20 -7.09 6.72 3.52
C THR A 20 -7.11 5.26 3.12
N THR A 21 -8.03 4.86 2.23
CA THR A 21 -8.09 3.48 1.71
C THR A 21 -6.85 3.13 0.90
N ILE A 22 -6.35 4.04 0.06
CA ILE A 22 -5.13 3.85 -0.72
C ILE A 22 -3.92 3.71 0.20
N THR A 23 -3.82 4.53 1.26
CA THR A 23 -2.75 4.44 2.26
C THR A 23 -2.82 3.12 3.04
N MET A 24 -4.02 2.68 3.43
CA MET A 24 -4.20 1.38 4.09
C MET A 24 -3.88 0.20 3.16
N MET A 25 -4.15 0.33 1.86
CA MET A 25 -3.70 -0.65 0.85
C MET A 25 -2.18 -0.62 0.63
N GLY A 26 -1.54 0.51 0.91
CA GLY A 26 -0.08 0.65 0.88
C GLY A 26 0.62 0.11 2.12
N GLU A 27 -0.13 -0.32 3.15
CA GLU A 27 0.43 -0.84 4.39
C GLU A 27 1.15 -2.18 4.13
N GLU A 28 2.27 -2.37 4.83
CA GLU A 28 3.12 -3.56 4.77
C GLU A 28 2.32 -4.88 4.89
N THR A 29 1.27 -4.91 5.72
CA THR A 29 0.35 -6.04 5.86
C THR A 29 -0.35 -6.41 4.55
N PHE A 30 -0.81 -5.42 3.77
CA PHE A 30 -1.51 -5.66 2.51
C PHE A 30 -0.57 -6.22 1.45
N PHE A 31 0.66 -5.71 1.38
CA PHE A 31 1.68 -6.23 0.47
C PHE A 31 2.06 -7.68 0.78
N ILE A 32 2.20 -8.04 2.06
CA ILE A 32 2.50 -9.42 2.47
C ILE A 32 1.37 -10.36 2.07
N LEU A 33 0.11 -9.98 2.31
CA LEU A 33 -1.06 -10.77 1.88
C LEU A 33 -1.15 -10.90 0.36
N PHE A 34 -0.85 -9.82 -0.38
CA PHE A 34 -0.86 -9.83 -1.83
C PHE A 34 0.22 -10.75 -2.41
N ILE A 35 1.43 -10.73 -1.84
CA ILE A 35 2.53 -11.64 -2.22
C ILE A 35 2.19 -13.08 -1.83
N ALA A 36 1.56 -13.31 -0.69
CA ALA A 36 1.10 -14.63 -0.28
C ALA A 36 0.05 -15.20 -1.24
N LEU A 37 -0.90 -14.37 -1.69
CA LEU A 37 -1.90 -14.75 -2.71
C LEU A 37 -1.24 -15.09 -4.06
N ILE A 38 -0.27 -14.29 -4.52
CA ILE A 38 0.47 -14.57 -5.76
C ILE A 38 1.32 -15.84 -5.61
N PHE A 39 1.94 -16.03 -4.46
CA PHE A 39 2.72 -17.23 -4.15
C PHE A 39 1.85 -18.48 -4.17
N TRP A 40 0.63 -18.39 -3.63
CA TRP A 40 -0.31 -19.50 -3.54
C TRP A 40 -1.02 -19.81 -4.86
N CYS A 41 -1.52 -18.80 -5.57
CA CYS A 41 -2.37 -18.99 -6.76
C CYS A 41 -1.63 -18.99 -8.10
N ILE A 42 -0.50 -18.29 -8.23
CA ILE A 42 0.13 -18.06 -9.54
C ILE A 42 1.35 -18.93 -9.73
N ASN A 43 2.41 -18.70 -8.95
CA ASN A 43 3.65 -19.43 -9.12
C ASN A 43 4.58 -19.23 -7.92
N LYS A 44 5.00 -20.32 -7.25
CA LYS A 44 5.92 -20.26 -6.10
C LYS A 44 7.22 -19.52 -6.43
N ARG A 45 7.76 -19.64 -7.65
CA ARG A 45 8.99 -18.93 -8.04
C ARG A 45 8.83 -17.42 -8.12
N VAL A 46 7.66 -16.95 -8.58
CA VAL A 46 7.38 -15.52 -8.71
C VAL A 46 7.11 -14.92 -7.33
N GLY A 47 6.35 -15.62 -6.48
CA GLY A 47 6.11 -15.19 -5.11
C GLY A 47 7.39 -15.11 -4.26
N TYR A 48 8.33 -16.04 -4.41
CA TYR A 48 9.64 -15.95 -3.74
C TYR A 48 10.46 -14.73 -4.20
N LYS A 49 10.51 -14.45 -5.51
CA LYS A 49 11.22 -13.27 -6.05
C LYS A 49 10.59 -11.96 -5.57
N LEU A 50 9.26 -11.88 -5.54
CA LEU A 50 8.52 -10.70 -5.06
C LEU A 50 8.70 -10.51 -3.56
N GLY A 51 8.59 -11.57 -2.76
CA GLY A 51 8.83 -11.51 -1.32
C GLY A 51 10.26 -11.08 -0.99
N PHE A 52 11.26 -11.60 -1.71
CA PHE A 52 12.65 -11.19 -1.52
C PHE A 52 12.91 -9.74 -1.96
N ALA A 53 12.28 -9.28 -3.07
CA ALA A 53 12.39 -7.90 -3.52
C ALA A 53 11.77 -6.91 -2.52
N VAL A 54 10.62 -7.27 -1.91
CA VAL A 54 10.01 -6.45 -0.87
C VAL A 54 10.86 -6.46 0.40
N LEU A 55 11.29 -7.63 0.89
CA LEU A 55 12.14 -7.71 2.09
C LEU A 55 13.48 -6.97 1.93
N SER A 56 14.12 -7.07 0.76
CA SER A 56 15.39 -6.39 0.49
C SER A 56 15.23 -4.90 0.20
N GLY A 57 14.16 -4.50 -0.47
CA GLY A 57 13.85 -3.08 -0.73
C GLY A 57 13.30 -2.34 0.48
N SER A 58 12.71 -3.04 1.46
CA SER A 58 12.26 -2.46 2.74
C SER A 58 13.39 -2.37 3.78
N ILE A 59 14.53 -3.04 3.56
CA ILE A 59 15.69 -3.03 4.48
C ILE A 59 16.75 -1.98 4.08
N LEU A 60 16.59 -1.35 2.92
CA LEU A 60 17.48 -0.34 2.34
C LEU A 60 16.82 1.04 2.40
#